data_AF-A0A9W6R071-F1
#
_entry.id   AF-A0A9W6R071-F1
#
_cell.length_a   1.000
_cell.length_b   1.000
_cell.length_c   1.000
_cell.angle_alpha   90.00
_cell.angle_beta   90.00
_cell.angle_gamma   90.00
#
_symmetry.space_group_name_H-M   'P 1'
#
loop_
_entity.id
_entity.type
_entity.pdbx_description
1 polymer ?
#
loop_
_entity_poly.entity_id
_entity_poly.type
_entity_poly.pdbx_seq_one_letter_code
_entity_poly.pdbx_strand_id
1 'polypeptide(L)'
;MTSHSRQAGGGTLFTEPVLVVRQKARLIEASAEFGVFDQHGRPLGSVVEVNLTRLQKLIRILPKYNKCRTRTFEVRDMGGSVVVKVTRPAKTLESRFMVTRADETPIGEIVQESELGGIRFSFVTQGRTIGGIQAENWCAWDFSIIDDTGAELARVTKAFGDLVKEEFATADSYVVEMHRNVAGPLASMVVASALTIDTALKQDERNK
;
A
#
# COMPACT_ATOMS: atom_id res chain seq x y z
N MET A 1 -6.75 5.30 36.66
CA MET A 1 -5.43 5.24 36.02
C MET A 1 -5.48 4.18 34.92
N THR A 2 -5.85 4.55 33.70
CA THR A 2 -5.90 3.64 32.56
C THR A 2 -4.52 3.53 31.94
N SER A 3 -3.83 2.43 32.25
CA SER A 3 -2.61 2.02 31.55
C SER A 3 -2.97 1.73 30.09
N HIS A 4 -2.71 2.68 29.19
CA HIS A 4 -2.65 2.38 27.76
C HIS A 4 -1.41 1.52 27.56
N SER A 5 -1.60 0.21 27.48
CA SER A 5 -0.57 -0.70 27.00
C SER A 5 -0.25 -0.30 25.57
N ARG A 6 0.77 0.55 25.39
CA ARG A 6 1.39 0.78 24.09
C ARG A 6 1.85 -0.60 23.60
N GLN A 7 1.16 -1.15 22.60
CA GLN A 7 1.60 -2.38 21.96
C GLN A 7 3.04 -2.18 21.50
N ALA A 8 3.96 -2.97 22.05
CA ALA A 8 5.30 -3.04 21.51
C ALA A 8 5.18 -3.68 20.12
N GLY A 9 5.50 -2.92 19.07
CA GLY A 9 5.49 -3.41 17.71
C GLY A 9 6.54 -4.52 17.49
N GLY A 10 6.27 -5.41 16.54
CA GLY A 10 7.12 -6.57 16.26
C GLY A 10 8.34 -6.31 15.37
N GLY A 11 8.62 -5.06 14.99
CA GLY A 11 9.77 -4.63 14.21
C GLY A 11 9.67 -4.86 12.70
N THR A 12 8.46 -5.09 12.17
CA THR A 12 8.23 -5.41 10.75
C THR A 12 7.04 -4.66 10.17
N LEU A 13 6.95 -4.61 8.83
CA LEU A 13 5.83 -4.01 8.10
C LEU A 13 4.45 -4.61 8.44
N PHE A 14 4.40 -5.83 9.01
CA PHE A 14 3.15 -6.53 9.31
C PHE A 14 2.76 -6.51 10.79
N THR A 15 3.69 -6.12 11.67
CA THR A 15 3.55 -6.26 13.13
C THR A 15 3.69 -4.95 13.88
N GLU A 16 4.07 -3.88 13.17
CA GLU A 16 4.13 -2.54 13.76
C GLU A 16 2.73 -1.92 13.80
N PRO A 17 2.32 -1.35 14.95
CA PRO A 17 1.02 -0.70 15.09
C PRO A 17 0.94 0.60 14.29
N VAL A 18 2.07 1.21 13.96
CA VAL A 18 2.14 2.49 13.24
C VAL A 18 3.24 2.40 12.19
N LEU A 19 2.85 2.57 10.93
CA LEU A 19 3.78 2.74 9.81
C LEU A 19 3.75 4.20 9.36
N VAL A 20 4.93 4.81 9.27
CA VAL A 20 5.10 6.16 8.74
C VAL A 20 5.72 6.06 7.36
N VAL A 21 5.00 6.49 6.33
CA VAL A 21 5.45 6.43 4.94
C VAL A 21 5.94 7.80 4.49
N ARG A 22 7.13 7.87 3.90
CA ARG A 22 7.76 9.12 3.45
C ARG A 22 8.34 9.03 2.04
N GLN A 23 8.07 10.04 1.22
CA GLN A 23 8.57 10.12 -0.16
C GLN A 23 10.05 10.52 -0.28
N LYS A 24 10.59 11.29 0.68
CA LYS A 24 11.97 11.85 0.62
C LYS A 24 12.95 11.16 1.55
N ALA A 25 12.77 9.87 1.83
CA ALA A 25 13.82 9.15 2.52
C ALA A 25 14.97 8.95 1.53
N ARG A 26 16.04 9.75 1.67
CA ARG A 26 17.38 9.41 1.17
C ARG A 26 17.85 8.13 1.86
N LEU A 27 17.23 7.01 1.53
CA LEU A 27 17.69 5.67 1.92
C LEU A 27 18.66 5.18 0.86
N ILE A 28 19.49 4.25 1.28
CA ILE A 28 20.73 3.78 0.65
C ILE A 28 20.54 3.25 -0.79
N GLU A 29 19.29 2.98 -1.21
CA GLU A 29 18.91 2.70 -2.59
C GLU A 29 18.48 3.98 -3.33
N ALA A 30 19.26 4.41 -4.32
CA ALA A 30 18.95 5.53 -5.22
C ALA A 30 17.68 5.34 -6.09
N SER A 31 16.87 4.32 -5.81
CA SER A 31 15.67 3.92 -6.57
C SER A 31 14.40 3.76 -5.73
N ALA A 32 14.45 4.00 -4.41
CA ALA A 32 13.25 3.89 -3.59
C ALA A 32 12.29 5.06 -3.84
N GLU A 33 10.99 4.76 -4.01
CA GLU A 33 9.96 5.78 -4.16
C GLU A 33 9.50 6.30 -2.79
N PHE A 34 9.40 5.40 -1.81
CA PHE A 34 9.01 5.71 -0.44
C PHE A 34 9.79 4.86 0.57
N GLY A 35 10.14 5.45 1.71
CA GLY A 35 10.62 4.73 2.89
C GLY A 35 9.49 4.51 3.90
N VAL A 36 9.51 3.36 4.58
CA VAL A 36 8.55 3.01 5.63
C VAL A 36 9.28 2.89 6.97
N PHE A 37 8.76 3.55 7.99
CA PHE A 37 9.36 3.64 9.33
C PHE A 37 8.34 3.33 10.42
N ASP A 38 8.81 2.99 11.61
CA ASP A 38 7.95 2.95 12.80
C ASP A 38 7.65 4.37 13.32
N GLN A 39 6.79 4.47 14.35
CA GLN A 39 6.47 5.73 15.04
C GLN A 39 7.68 6.44 15.67
N HIS A 40 8.79 5.72 15.89
CA HIS A 40 10.04 6.22 16.46
C HIS A 40 11.08 6.58 15.39
N GLY A 41 10.76 6.42 14.11
CA GLY A 41 11.62 6.71 12.97
C GLY A 41 12.62 5.61 12.64
N ARG A 42 12.48 4.40 13.18
CA ARG A 42 13.32 3.26 12.80
C ARG A 42 12.87 2.74 11.43
N PRO A 43 13.79 2.46 10.49
CA PRO A 43 13.42 1.96 9.18
C PRO A 43 12.84 0.54 9.29
N LEU A 44 11.72 0.30 8.62
CA LEU A 44 11.04 -0.99 8.53
C LEU A 44 11.14 -1.60 7.12
N GLY A 45 11.24 -0.75 6.09
CA GLY A 45 11.26 -1.17 4.71
C GLY A 45 11.14 -0.03 3.71
N SER A 46 10.87 -0.37 2.45
CA SER A 46 10.70 0.58 1.37
C SER A 46 9.68 0.09 0.34
N VAL A 47 9.17 1.03 -0.47
CA VAL A 47 8.37 0.74 -1.66
C VAL A 47 9.13 1.26 -2.86
N VAL A 48 9.28 0.40 -3.88
CA VAL A 48 10.01 0.73 -5.10
C VAL A 48 9.18 0.38 -6.33
N GLU A 49 9.11 1.27 -7.33
CA GLU A 49 8.52 0.92 -8.63
C GLU A 49 9.55 0.20 -9.49
N VAL A 50 9.27 -1.07 -9.79
CA VAL A 50 10.05 -1.86 -10.72
C VAL A 50 9.47 -1.75 -12.13
N ASN A 51 10.30 -1.22 -13.02
CA ASN A 51 9.97 -1.19 -14.43
C ASN A 51 10.37 -2.53 -15.07
N LEU A 52 9.41 -3.44 -15.28
CA LEU A 52 9.58 -4.73 -15.99
C LEU A 52 10.30 -4.60 -17.35
N THR A 53 10.26 -3.42 -17.95
CA THR A 53 10.87 -3.07 -19.24
C THR A 53 12.40 -2.98 -19.24
N ARG A 54 13.10 -2.96 -18.09
CA ARG A 54 14.57 -3.02 -18.08
C ARG A 54 15.12 -4.45 -18.12
N LEU A 55 14.34 -5.45 -17.69
CA LEU A 55 14.79 -6.85 -17.64
C LEU A 55 14.21 -7.71 -18.78
N GLN A 56 12.99 -7.43 -19.27
CA GLN A 56 12.31 -8.22 -20.32
C GLN A 56 12.42 -7.61 -21.72
N LYS A 57 13.49 -6.89 -22.01
CA LYS A 57 13.65 -6.08 -23.23
C LYS A 57 14.06 -6.88 -24.49
N LEU A 58 13.64 -8.14 -24.61
CA LEU A 58 13.94 -8.97 -25.79
C LEU A 58 12.72 -9.54 -26.54
N ILE A 59 11.47 -9.32 -26.11
CA ILE A 59 10.33 -10.06 -26.70
C ILE A 59 9.14 -9.21 -27.22
N ARG A 60 9.23 -7.89 -27.44
CA ARG A 60 8.13 -7.18 -28.15
C ARG A 60 8.59 -6.18 -29.20
N ILE A 61 8.63 -6.67 -30.44
CA ILE A 61 8.40 -5.90 -31.65
C ILE A 61 6.88 -5.89 -31.86
N LEU A 62 6.25 -4.72 -31.75
CA LEU A 62 5.08 -4.28 -32.55
C LEU A 62 4.80 -2.79 -32.24
N PRO A 63 4.40 -1.98 -33.24
CA PRO A 63 4.44 -0.53 -33.14
C PRO A 63 3.15 0.07 -32.61
N LYS A 64 3.33 1.25 -31.98
CA LYS A 64 2.39 2.39 -31.92
C LYS A 64 1.17 2.29 -30.99
N TYR A 65 1.13 3.26 -30.07
CA TYR A 65 0.00 3.75 -29.26
C TYR A 65 -0.54 2.83 -28.15
N ASN A 66 -0.04 3.05 -26.93
CA ASN A 66 -0.86 3.50 -25.79
C ASN A 66 0.05 3.86 -24.60
N LYS A 67 -0.11 5.08 -24.05
CA LYS A 67 0.68 5.61 -22.90
C LYS A 67 0.31 4.96 -21.54
N CYS A 68 -0.28 3.76 -21.55
CA CYS A 68 -0.68 3.06 -20.32
C CYS A 68 0.34 1.95 -20.04
N ARG A 69 1.29 2.26 -19.17
CA ARG A 69 2.39 1.36 -18.80
C ARG A 69 1.95 0.50 -17.61
N THR A 70 2.11 -0.82 -17.70
CA THR A 70 2.03 -1.70 -16.52
C THR A 70 3.03 -1.20 -15.48
N ARG A 71 2.56 -0.93 -14.27
CA ARG A 71 3.38 -0.52 -13.14
C ARG A 71 3.42 -1.65 -12.13
N THR A 72 4.60 -1.93 -11.59
CA THR A 72 4.76 -2.92 -10.54
C THR A 72 5.51 -2.26 -9.41
N PHE A 73 4.97 -2.37 -8.20
CA PHE A 73 5.57 -1.89 -6.97
C PHE A 73 6.02 -3.10 -6.15
N GLU A 74 7.24 -3.06 -5.65
CA GLU A 74 7.73 -4.03 -4.69
C GLU A 74 7.76 -3.36 -3.31
N VAL A 75 7.08 -3.98 -2.35
CA VAL A 75 7.24 -3.69 -0.94
C VAL A 75 8.38 -4.56 -0.43
N ARG A 76 9.41 -3.93 0.11
CA ARG A 76 10.62 -4.59 0.60
C ARG A 76 10.76 -4.38 2.10
N ASP A 77 11.21 -5.41 2.80
CA ASP A 77 11.58 -5.30 4.21
C ASP A 77 12.92 -4.55 4.39
N MET A 78 13.32 -4.35 5.64
CA MET A 78 14.61 -3.73 5.99
C MET A 78 15.84 -4.47 5.41
N GLY A 79 15.73 -5.77 5.18
CA GLY A 79 16.78 -6.58 4.54
C GLY A 79 16.81 -6.44 3.01
N GLY A 80 15.87 -5.71 2.41
CA GLY A 80 15.70 -5.57 0.96
C GLY A 80 14.95 -6.72 0.31
N SER A 81 14.44 -7.68 1.08
CA SER A 81 13.67 -8.80 0.54
C SER A 81 12.26 -8.34 0.19
N VAL A 82 11.78 -8.74 -0.99
CA VAL A 82 10.41 -8.43 -1.43
C VAL A 82 9.44 -9.24 -0.58
N VAL A 83 8.54 -8.55 0.13
CA VAL A 83 7.50 -9.20 0.94
C VAL A 83 6.18 -9.28 0.16
N VAL A 84 5.87 -8.26 -0.64
CA VAL A 84 4.66 -8.19 -1.45
C VAL A 84 4.97 -7.42 -2.74
N LYS A 85 4.38 -7.88 -3.84
CA LYS A 85 4.36 -7.17 -5.13
C LYS A 85 2.95 -6.72 -5.45
N VAL A 86 2.82 -5.47 -5.90
CA VAL A 86 1.56 -4.89 -6.36
C VAL A 86 1.72 -4.52 -7.83
N THR A 87 1.02 -5.23 -8.71
CA THR A 87 1.06 -4.97 -10.15
C THR A 87 -0.25 -4.36 -10.61
N ARG A 88 -0.15 -3.22 -11.26
CA ARG A 88 -1.25 -2.60 -11.98
C ARG A 88 -1.14 -2.95 -13.47
N PRO A 89 -2.06 -3.77 -14.02
CA PRO A 89 -2.07 -4.09 -15.44
C PRO A 89 -2.29 -2.84 -16.31
N ALA A 90 -1.74 -2.84 -17.52
CA ALA A 90 -2.02 -1.79 -18.50
C ALA A 90 -3.50 -1.80 -18.90
N LYS A 91 -4.18 -0.66 -18.69
CA LYS A 91 -5.53 -0.30 -19.14
C LYS A 91 -6.52 -1.46 -19.30
N THR A 92 -7.05 -1.95 -18.19
CA THR A 92 -8.34 -2.67 -18.12
C THR A 92 -9.47 -1.67 -17.86
N LEU A 93 -10.71 -1.98 -18.27
CA LEU A 93 -11.89 -1.15 -18.02
C LEU A 93 -12.16 -0.96 -16.51
N GLU A 94 -11.75 -1.96 -15.72
CA GLU A 94 -11.79 -1.96 -14.26
C GLU A 94 -10.42 -1.61 -13.68
N SER A 95 -10.39 -0.71 -12.69
CA SER A 95 -9.18 -0.41 -11.92
C SER A 95 -8.92 -1.54 -10.94
N ARG A 96 -8.01 -2.45 -11.30
CA ARG A 96 -7.59 -3.57 -10.46
C ARG A 96 -6.08 -3.63 -10.27
N PHE A 97 -5.66 -4.15 -9.13
CA PHE A 97 -4.26 -4.35 -8.76
C PHE A 97 -4.08 -5.79 -8.34
N MET A 98 -3.12 -6.48 -8.96
CA MET A 98 -2.75 -7.84 -8.62
C MET A 98 -1.74 -7.81 -7.49
N VAL A 99 -2.01 -8.58 -6.43
CA VAL A 99 -1.12 -8.71 -5.28
C VAL A 99 -0.51 -10.10 -5.29
N THR A 100 0.82 -10.17 -5.37
CA THR A 100 1.58 -11.41 -5.41
C THR A 100 2.69 -11.43 -4.36
N ARG A 101 3.19 -12.62 -4.05
CA ARG A 101 4.44 -12.80 -3.30
C ARG A 101 5.66 -12.53 -4.19
N ALA A 102 6.85 -12.55 -3.59
CA ALA A 102 8.10 -12.39 -4.32
C ALA A 102 8.29 -13.37 -5.49
N ASP A 103 7.78 -14.59 -5.34
CA ASP A 103 7.85 -15.69 -6.32
C ASP A 103 6.71 -15.66 -7.37
N GLU A 104 5.96 -14.56 -7.45
CA GLU A 104 4.75 -14.42 -8.29
C GLU A 104 3.55 -15.28 -7.88
N THR A 105 3.62 -15.99 -6.74
CA THR A 105 2.45 -16.69 -6.20
C THR A 105 1.33 -15.68 -5.91
N PRO A 106 0.12 -15.86 -6.46
CA PRO A 106 -0.97 -14.91 -6.26
C PRO A 106 -1.47 -14.95 -4.81
N ILE A 107 -1.63 -13.76 -4.23
CA ILE A 107 -2.27 -13.55 -2.92
C ILE A 107 -3.73 -13.16 -3.15
N GLY A 108 -3.98 -12.16 -3.99
CA GLY A 108 -5.31 -11.64 -4.27
C GLY A 108 -5.29 -10.46 -5.22
N GLU A 109 -6.43 -9.78 -5.33
CA GLU A 109 -6.64 -8.60 -6.16
C GLU A 109 -7.30 -7.48 -5.35
N ILE A 110 -6.86 -6.25 -5.57
CA ILE A 110 -7.54 -5.04 -5.07
C ILE A 110 -8.35 -4.50 -6.25
N VAL A 111 -9.68 -4.45 -6.12
CA VAL A 111 -10.60 -4.14 -7.24
C VAL A 111 -11.43 -2.91 -6.88
N GLN A 112 -11.42 -1.88 -7.73
CA GLN A 112 -12.27 -0.70 -7.54
C GLN A 112 -13.74 -1.06 -7.75
N GLU A 113 -14.58 -0.69 -6.80
CA GLU A 113 -16.02 -0.87 -6.90
C GLU A 113 -16.66 0.31 -7.64
N SER A 114 -17.64 0.01 -8.49
CA SER A 114 -18.41 1.02 -9.23
C SER A 114 -19.66 1.39 -8.44
N GLU A 115 -19.49 2.09 -7.31
CA GLU A 115 -20.62 2.52 -6.48
C GLU A 115 -20.84 4.05 -6.52
N LEU A 116 -22.10 4.46 -6.63
CA LEU A 116 -22.55 5.85 -6.57
C LEU A 116 -22.46 6.35 -5.12
N GLY A 117 -21.35 7.00 -4.75
CA GLY A 117 -21.25 7.70 -3.46
C GLY A 117 -19.86 7.80 -2.83
N GLY A 118 -18.84 7.15 -3.40
CA GLY A 118 -17.48 7.25 -2.86
C GLY A 118 -16.49 6.36 -3.61
N ILE A 119 -15.23 6.40 -3.17
CA ILE A 119 -14.16 5.56 -3.73
C ILE A 119 -13.97 4.36 -2.79
N ARG A 120 -14.27 3.18 -3.31
CA ARG A 120 -14.16 1.91 -2.58
C ARG A 120 -13.34 0.91 -3.37
N PHE A 121 -12.56 0.13 -2.66
CA PHE A 121 -11.77 -0.96 -3.23
C PHE A 121 -12.00 -2.24 -2.43
N SER A 122 -12.37 -3.31 -3.09
CA SER A 122 -12.52 -4.64 -2.51
C SER A 122 -11.20 -5.41 -2.53
N PHE A 123 -10.91 -6.15 -1.47
CA PHE A 123 -9.85 -7.16 -1.44
C PHE A 123 -10.43 -8.52 -1.79
N VAL A 124 -10.05 -9.06 -2.94
CA VAL A 124 -10.57 -10.32 -3.46
C VAL A 124 -9.47 -11.38 -3.42
N THR A 125 -9.71 -12.49 -2.72
CA THR A 125 -8.81 -13.65 -2.68
C THR A 125 -9.59 -14.88 -3.10
N GLN A 126 -9.08 -15.62 -4.10
CA GLN A 126 -9.75 -16.82 -4.63
C GLN A 126 -11.23 -16.59 -5.00
N GLY A 127 -11.55 -15.41 -5.54
CA GLY A 127 -12.91 -15.03 -5.92
C GLY A 127 -13.84 -14.65 -4.77
N ARG A 128 -13.34 -14.52 -3.53
CA ARG A 128 -14.10 -14.07 -2.36
C ARG A 128 -13.58 -12.73 -1.87
N THR A 129 -14.48 -11.80 -1.56
CA THR A 129 -14.13 -10.56 -0.86
C THR A 129 -13.79 -10.88 0.59
N ILE A 130 -12.63 -10.41 1.05
CA ILE A 130 -12.10 -10.64 2.40
C ILE A 130 -11.89 -9.34 3.20
N GLY A 131 -12.26 -8.20 2.61
CA GLY A 131 -12.07 -6.87 3.19
C GLY A 131 -12.00 -5.81 2.10
N GLY A 132 -11.56 -4.61 2.45
CA GLY A 132 -11.43 -3.54 1.48
C GLY A 132 -11.00 -2.20 2.08
N ILE A 133 -10.95 -1.18 1.21
CA ILE A 133 -10.65 0.20 1.53
C ILE A 133 -11.91 1.03 1.32
N GLN A 134 -12.24 1.85 2.31
CA GLN A 134 -13.28 2.87 2.23
C GLN A 134 -12.64 4.24 2.36
N ALA A 135 -12.82 5.09 1.34
CA ALA A 135 -12.44 6.48 1.42
C ALA A 135 -13.50 7.30 2.14
N GLU A 136 -13.22 7.66 3.40
CA GLU A 136 -14.09 8.56 4.16
C GLU A 136 -13.87 10.01 3.73
N ASN A 137 -12.61 10.40 3.53
CA ASN A 137 -12.28 11.70 2.96
C ASN A 137 -11.05 11.58 2.05
N TRP A 138 -11.32 11.37 0.77
CA TRP A 138 -10.28 11.21 -0.25
C TRP A 138 -9.34 12.42 -0.37
N CYS A 139 -9.89 13.63 -0.25
CA CYS A 139 -9.11 14.87 -0.32
C CYS A 139 -8.20 15.03 0.90
N ALA A 140 -8.69 14.68 2.08
CA ALA A 140 -7.95 14.77 3.33
C ALA A 140 -7.02 13.58 3.60
N TRP A 141 -6.98 12.59 2.70
CA TRP A 141 -6.28 11.33 2.90
C TRP A 141 -6.78 10.59 4.13
N ASP A 142 -8.08 10.36 4.27
CA ASP A 142 -8.65 9.53 5.33
C ASP A 142 -9.30 8.29 4.73
N PHE A 143 -8.63 7.14 4.93
CA PHE A 143 -9.04 5.86 4.39
C PHE A 143 -9.11 4.83 5.52
N SER A 144 -10.27 4.21 5.68
CA SER A 144 -10.45 3.05 6.54
C SER A 144 -10.20 1.78 5.75
N ILE A 145 -9.42 0.85 6.30
CA ILE A 145 -9.23 -0.49 5.77
C ILE A 145 -9.96 -1.45 6.70
N ILE A 146 -10.90 -2.22 6.14
CA ILE A 146 -11.83 -3.07 6.88
C ILE A 146 -11.70 -4.55 6.49
N ASP A 147 -12.14 -5.44 7.37
CA ASP A 147 -12.39 -6.85 7.03
C ASP A 147 -13.77 -7.03 6.36
N ASP A 148 -14.09 -8.27 6.01
CA ASP A 148 -15.37 -8.68 5.42
C ASP A 148 -16.57 -8.50 6.35
N THR A 149 -16.34 -8.33 7.65
CA THR A 149 -17.39 -8.00 8.64
C THR A 149 -17.63 -6.49 8.78
N GLY A 150 -16.81 -5.67 8.13
CA GLY A 150 -16.85 -4.21 8.22
C GLY A 150 -16.08 -3.64 9.40
N ALA A 151 -15.31 -4.47 10.12
CA ALA A 151 -14.57 -4.02 11.27
C ALA A 151 -13.20 -3.44 10.82
N GLU A 152 -12.83 -2.28 11.36
CA GLU A 152 -11.61 -1.55 10.96
C GLU A 152 -10.33 -2.28 11.38
N LEU A 153 -9.51 -2.62 10.39
CA LEU A 153 -8.21 -3.27 10.53
C LEU A 153 -7.08 -2.25 10.63
N ALA A 154 -7.16 -1.22 9.80
CA ALA A 154 -6.16 -0.18 9.73
C ALA A 154 -6.76 1.13 9.20
N ARG A 155 -6.08 2.24 9.47
CA ARG A 155 -6.46 3.56 8.98
C ARG A 155 -5.28 4.26 8.36
N VAL A 156 -5.47 4.86 7.20
CA VAL A 156 -4.45 5.64 6.51
C VAL A 156 -4.82 7.12 6.63
N THR A 157 -3.95 7.92 7.23
CA THR A 157 -4.19 9.34 7.47
C THR A 157 -2.97 10.22 7.25
N LYS A 158 -3.18 11.46 6.81
CA LYS A 158 -2.15 12.52 6.90
C LYS A 158 -2.15 13.24 8.25
N ALA A 159 -3.14 12.99 9.10
CA ALA A 159 -3.17 13.54 10.45
C ALA A 159 -2.26 12.71 11.36
N PHE A 160 -1.15 13.29 11.82
CA PHE A 160 -0.17 12.58 12.64
C PHE A 160 -0.57 12.47 14.12
N GLY A 161 -1.49 13.33 14.59
CA GLY A 161 -1.94 13.35 15.99
C GLY A 161 -0.79 13.27 17.00
N ASP A 162 -0.99 12.49 18.07
CA ASP A 162 0.05 12.13 19.04
C ASP A 162 0.77 10.81 18.70
N LEU A 163 0.48 10.22 17.52
CA LEU A 163 0.93 8.88 17.13
C LEU A 163 2.40 8.86 16.68
N VAL A 164 2.89 9.98 16.16
CA VAL A 164 4.21 10.10 15.56
C VAL A 164 4.88 11.36 16.10
N LYS A 165 6.20 11.31 16.32
CA LYS A 165 6.95 12.51 16.73
C LYS A 165 6.82 13.63 15.70
N GLU A 166 6.77 14.88 16.14
CA GLU A 166 6.61 16.04 15.23
C GLU A 166 7.73 16.17 14.20
N GLU A 167 8.96 15.78 14.56
CA GLU A 167 10.13 15.75 13.65
C GLU A 167 9.95 14.81 12.44
N PHE A 168 8.94 13.94 12.51
CA PHE A 168 8.61 12.92 11.53
C PHE A 168 7.35 13.22 10.72
N ALA A 169 6.57 14.21 11.14
CA ALA A 169 5.39 14.71 10.46
C ALA A 169 5.80 15.73 9.39
N THR A 170 6.03 15.25 8.16
CA THR A 170 6.35 16.10 7.00
C THR A 170 5.17 16.19 6.03
N ALA A 171 5.10 17.24 5.20
CA ALA A 171 4.03 17.41 4.21
C ALA A 171 3.93 16.26 3.19
N ASP A 172 5.06 15.59 2.94
CA ASP A 172 5.23 14.48 1.99
C ASP A 172 5.15 13.10 2.69
N SER A 173 4.43 13.02 3.81
CA SER A 173 4.27 11.79 4.58
C SER A 173 2.82 11.53 5.01
N TYR A 174 2.53 10.27 5.29
CA TYR A 174 1.27 9.82 5.87
C TYR A 174 1.53 8.66 6.83
N VAL A 175 0.53 8.36 7.65
CA VAL A 175 0.57 7.32 8.68
C VAL A 175 -0.43 6.23 8.31
N VAL A 176 -0.04 4.98 8.59
CA VAL A 176 -0.92 3.82 8.60
C VAL A 176 -0.96 3.32 10.04
N GLU A 177 -2.12 3.44 10.67
CA GLU A 177 -2.36 2.89 12.01
C GLU A 177 -3.00 1.52 11.87
N MET A 178 -2.40 0.49 12.46
CA MET A 178 -2.89 -0.88 12.48
C MET A 178 -3.60 -1.11 13.81
N HIS A 179 -4.91 -1.37 13.78
CA HIS A 179 -5.73 -1.51 14.99
C HIS A 179 -5.72 -2.92 15.56
N ARG A 180 -5.29 -3.90 14.76
CA ARG A 180 -5.19 -5.30 15.18
C ARG A 180 -4.15 -6.05 14.37
N ASN A 181 -3.63 -7.13 14.95
CA ASN A 181 -2.81 -8.06 14.19
C ASN A 181 -3.70 -8.79 13.17
N VAL A 182 -3.35 -8.64 11.90
CA VAL A 182 -4.01 -9.31 10.79
C VAL A 182 -3.16 -10.49 10.37
N ALA A 183 -3.78 -11.65 10.12
CA ALA A 183 -3.10 -12.86 9.69
C ALA A 183 -3.41 -13.21 8.23
N GLY A 184 -2.59 -14.08 7.67
CA GLY A 184 -2.84 -14.68 6.36
C GLY A 184 -2.81 -13.69 5.19
N PRO A 185 -3.51 -13.99 4.08
CA PRO A 185 -3.52 -13.16 2.88
C PRO A 185 -4.01 -11.73 3.14
N LEU A 186 -4.93 -11.54 4.10
CA LEU A 186 -5.50 -10.23 4.43
C LEU A 186 -4.42 -9.25 4.93
N ALA A 187 -3.43 -9.71 5.69
CA ALA A 187 -2.32 -8.88 6.15
C ALA A 187 -1.51 -8.32 4.97
N SER A 188 -1.25 -9.18 3.97
CA SER A 188 -0.59 -8.77 2.74
C SER A 188 -1.44 -7.80 1.92
N MET A 189 -2.76 -7.98 1.87
CA MET A 189 -3.66 -7.04 1.20
C MET A 189 -3.66 -5.66 1.88
N VAL A 190 -3.74 -5.62 3.21
CA VAL A 190 -3.69 -4.37 4.02
C VAL A 190 -2.38 -3.62 3.77
N VAL A 191 -1.23 -4.30 3.89
CA VAL A 191 0.08 -3.68 3.66
C VAL A 191 0.24 -3.24 2.21
N ALA A 192 -0.16 -4.07 1.25
CA ALA A 192 -0.13 -3.73 -0.18
C ALA A 192 -0.93 -2.46 -0.46
N SER A 193 -2.19 -2.41 -0.03
CA SER A 193 -3.07 -1.27 -0.26
C SER A 193 -2.58 -0.01 0.42
N ALA A 194 -2.20 -0.11 1.70
CA ALA A 194 -1.85 1.06 2.49
C ALA A 194 -0.58 1.74 1.96
N LEU A 195 0.40 0.95 1.54
CA LEU A 195 1.68 1.45 1.05
C LEU A 195 1.69 1.86 -0.42
N THR A 196 0.67 1.47 -1.21
CA THR A 196 0.59 1.80 -2.65
C THR A 196 -0.61 2.68 -3.02
N ILE A 197 -1.32 3.22 -2.02
CA ILE A 197 -2.53 4.03 -2.22
C ILE A 197 -2.30 5.28 -3.08
N ASP A 198 -1.16 5.96 -2.90
CA ASP A 198 -0.83 7.18 -3.65
C ASP A 198 -0.43 6.88 -5.11
N THR A 199 0.42 5.88 -5.31
CA THR A 199 1.06 5.62 -6.60
C THR A 199 0.19 4.80 -7.54
N ALA A 200 -0.65 3.94 -6.96
CA ALA A 200 -1.43 2.96 -7.70
C ALA A 200 -2.91 3.37 -7.75
N LEU A 201 -3.52 3.65 -6.59
CA LEU A 201 -4.97 3.90 -6.46
C LEU A 201 -5.36 5.35 -6.79
N LYS A 202 -4.57 6.34 -6.37
CA LYS A 202 -4.91 7.77 -6.58
C LYS A 202 -4.70 8.30 -7.99
N GLN A 203 -3.81 7.70 -8.77
CA GLN A 203 -3.53 8.11 -10.14
C GLN A 203 -4.73 7.94 -11.09
N ASP A 204 -5.68 7.05 -10.77
CA ASP A 204 -6.81 6.76 -11.65
C ASP A 204 -7.90 7.82 -11.66
N GLU A 205 -8.05 8.57 -10.58
CA GLU A 205 -8.97 9.70 -10.55
C GLU A 205 -8.45 10.90 -11.32
N ARG A 206 -7.14 11.13 -11.28
CA ARG A 206 -6.52 12.28 -11.96
C ARG A 206 -6.58 12.22 -13.48
N ASN A 207 -7.00 11.08 -14.03
CA ASN A 207 -6.98 10.76 -15.46
C ASN A 207 -8.38 10.40 -16.01
N LYS A 208 -9.45 10.65 -15.24
CA LYS A 208 -10.83 10.80 -15.72
C LYS A 208 -11.12 12.28 -15.99
#